data_AF-A0A1B6ELB2-F1
#
_entry.id   AF-A0A1B6ELB2-F1
#
_cell.length_a   1.000
_cell.length_b   1.000
_cell.length_c   1.000
_cell.angle_alpha   90.00
_cell.angle_beta   90.00
_cell.angle_gamma   90.00
#
_symmetry.space_group_name_H-M   'P 1'
#
loop_
_entity.id
_entity.type
_entity.pdbx_description
1 polymer ?
#
loop_
_entity_poly.entity_id
_entity_poly.type
_entity_poly.pdbx_seq_one_letter_code
_entity_poly.pdbx_strand_id
1 'polypeptide(L)'
;VFSDIDIEKLNTEVIHAGISDHTAQSCEINFAVVQNDPLKTGRCFRRKNLEELKCLLGEENWLNILKTEDADEAFERLSHTVKLALDATCPQRKFKSHHKLKPKFFADHEANRLKDRYLKALSKYEVTTKKNQRDVKKL
;
A
#
# COMPACT_ATOMS: atom_id res chain seq x y z
N VAL A 1 -11.07 18.22 -21.55
CA VAL A 1 -9.83 19.04 -21.51
C VAL A 1 -8.69 18.05 -21.33
N PHE A 2 -8.00 17.71 -22.41
CA PHE A 2 -6.84 16.81 -22.38
C PHE A 2 -5.66 17.64 -21.90
N SER A 3 -5.11 17.28 -20.75
CA SER A 3 -3.94 17.91 -20.15
C SER A 3 -2.70 17.63 -20.99
N ASP A 4 -1.88 18.67 -21.24
CA ASP A 4 -0.55 18.57 -21.85
C ASP A 4 0.31 17.54 -21.11
N ILE A 5 0.35 16.32 -21.62
CA ILE A 5 1.31 15.30 -21.20
C ILE A 5 2.54 15.50 -22.07
N ASP A 6 3.64 15.86 -21.42
CA ASP A 6 4.96 15.96 -22.01
C ASP A 6 5.37 14.61 -22.63
N ILE A 7 5.44 14.57 -23.96
CA ILE A 7 5.68 13.35 -24.75
C ILE A 7 7.05 12.76 -24.43
N GLU A 8 8.03 13.59 -24.02
CA GLU A 8 9.36 13.13 -23.63
C GLU A 8 9.35 12.29 -22.34
N LYS A 9 8.32 12.44 -21.51
CA LYS A 9 8.12 11.66 -20.28
C LYS A 9 7.26 10.41 -20.49
N LEU A 10 6.76 10.20 -21.71
CA LEU A 10 5.91 9.07 -22.07
C LEU A 10 6.73 8.00 -22.79
N ASN A 11 6.87 6.83 -22.16
CA ASN A 11 7.42 5.65 -22.79
C ASN A 11 6.27 4.76 -23.28
N THR A 12 6.26 4.40 -24.56
CA THR A 12 5.24 3.50 -25.13
C THR A 12 5.87 2.32 -25.86
N GLU A 13 5.40 1.12 -25.57
CA GLU A 13 5.86 -0.11 -26.22
C GLU A 13 4.67 -0.99 -26.63
N VAL A 14 4.73 -1.56 -27.82
CA VAL A 14 3.79 -2.60 -28.26
C VAL A 14 4.38 -3.95 -27.94
N ILE A 15 3.75 -4.69 -27.03
CA ILE A 15 4.22 -6.00 -26.54
C ILE A 15 3.26 -7.10 -26.98
N HIS A 16 3.76 -8.31 -27.18
CA HIS A 16 2.87 -9.47 -27.31
C HIS A 16 2.21 -9.76 -25.97
N ALA A 17 0.87 -9.78 -25.94
CA ALA A 17 0.11 -9.99 -24.69
C ALA A 17 0.33 -11.39 -24.09
N GLY A 18 0.78 -12.36 -24.90
CA GLY A 18 1.16 -13.70 -24.44
C GLY A 18 -0.02 -14.60 -24.04
N ILE A 19 -1.25 -14.12 -24.24
CA ILE A 19 -2.51 -14.85 -24.00
C ILE A 19 -3.34 -15.06 -25.28
N SER A 20 -3.00 -14.35 -26.36
CA SER A 20 -3.56 -14.45 -27.72
C SER A 20 -2.53 -13.94 -28.72
N ASP A 21 -2.86 -14.03 -30.00
CA ASP A 21 -2.20 -13.36 -31.13
C ASP A 21 -2.26 -11.82 -31.07
N HIS A 22 -3.12 -11.25 -30.23
CA HIS A 22 -3.20 -9.81 -30.01
C HIS A 22 -1.95 -9.21 -29.35
N THR A 23 -1.60 -8.00 -29.76
CA THR A 23 -0.58 -7.15 -29.14
C THR A 23 -1.22 -6.21 -28.11
N ALA A 24 -0.56 -6.00 -26.99
CA ALA A 24 -0.93 -5.00 -26.00
C ALA A 24 -0.06 -3.75 -26.15
N GLN A 25 -0.61 -2.59 -25.79
CA GLN A 25 0.14 -1.35 -25.71
C GLN A 25 0.45 -1.05 -24.24
N SER A 26 1.74 -1.00 -23.92
CA SER A 26 2.26 -0.54 -22.63
C SER A 26 2.57 0.94 -22.74
N CYS A 27 2.02 1.75 -21.83
CA CYS A 27 2.31 3.17 -21.72
C CYS A 27 2.78 3.45 -20.28
N GLU A 28 4.00 3.92 -20.12
CA GLU A 28 4.58 4.30 -18.84
C GLU A 28 4.88 5.79 -18.86
N ILE A 29 4.40 6.50 -17.83
CA ILE A 29 4.63 7.94 -17.69
C ILE A 29 5.61 8.13 -16.55
N ASN A 30 6.79 8.66 -16.86
CA ASN A 30 7.85 8.91 -15.91
C ASN A 30 7.65 10.29 -15.27
N PHE A 31 7.10 10.32 -14.06
CA PHE A 31 7.07 11.51 -13.23
C PHE A 31 7.91 11.31 -11.97
N ALA A 32 8.65 12.35 -11.60
CA ALA A 32 9.34 12.39 -10.31
C ALA A 32 8.28 12.41 -9.20
N VAL A 33 8.01 11.27 -8.59
CA VAL A 33 7.16 11.21 -7.41
C VAL A 33 7.90 11.87 -6.27
N VAL A 34 7.54 13.10 -5.94
CA VAL A 34 7.91 13.69 -4.65
C VAL A 34 7.10 12.94 -3.60
N GLN A 35 7.63 11.83 -3.09
CA GLN A 35 7.03 11.07 -2.00
C GLN A 35 7.17 11.87 -0.70
N ASN A 36 6.29 12.85 -0.52
CA ASN A 36 6.00 13.39 0.79
C ASN A 36 5.03 12.43 1.46
N ASP A 37 5.54 11.29 1.97
CA ASP A 37 4.72 10.44 2.84
C ASP A 37 4.19 11.33 3.97
N PRO A 38 2.86 11.51 4.09
CA PRO A 38 2.33 12.37 5.12
C PRO A 38 2.70 11.77 6.47
N LEU A 39 3.50 12.49 7.24
CA LEU A 39 3.78 12.13 8.63
C LEU A 39 2.45 12.14 9.38
N LYS A 40 2.00 10.98 9.84
CA LYS A 40 0.79 10.88 10.67
C LYS A 40 1.19 11.18 12.10
N THR A 41 0.51 12.14 12.73
CA THR A 41 0.68 12.40 14.16
C THR A 41 -0.22 11.45 14.95
N GLY A 42 0.31 10.81 15.98
CA GLY A 42 -0.48 10.00 16.91
C GLY A 42 0.26 9.74 18.22
N ARG A 43 -0.43 9.13 19.19
CA ARG A 43 0.19 8.69 20.44
C ARG A 43 0.81 7.30 20.30
N CYS A 44 1.89 7.06 21.03
CA CYS A 44 2.56 5.77 21.06
C CYS A 44 2.05 4.92 22.25
N PHE A 45 1.10 4.01 21.99
CA PHE A 45 0.56 3.09 23.00
C PHE A 45 1.35 1.78 23.06
N ARG A 46 2.64 1.87 23.39
CA ARG A 46 3.46 0.68 23.63
C ARG A 46 3.11 0.06 24.98
N ARG A 47 3.41 -1.24 25.14
CA ARG A 47 3.15 -1.98 26.38
C ARG A 47 3.70 -1.27 27.63
N LYS A 48 4.98 -0.88 27.59
CA LYS A 48 5.64 -0.13 28.66
C LYS A 48 4.92 1.19 28.98
N ASN A 49 4.57 1.95 27.95
CA ASN A 49 3.86 3.23 28.10
C ASN A 49 2.47 3.05 28.72
N LEU A 50 1.76 1.97 28.37
CA LEU A 50 0.47 1.62 28.94
C LEU A 50 0.58 1.13 30.38
N GLU A 51 1.65 0.42 30.73
CA GLU A 51 1.96 0.01 32.10
C GLU A 51 2.26 1.24 32.97
N GLU A 52 3.07 2.18 32.49
CA GLU A 52 3.33 3.46 33.15
C GLU A 52 2.04 4.30 33.29
N LEU A 53 1.21 4.36 32.24
CA LEU A 53 -0.08 5.04 32.28
C LEU A 53 -1.00 4.45 33.35
N LYS A 54 -1.05 3.12 33.45
CA LYS A 54 -1.84 2.42 34.46
C LYS A 54 -1.35 2.73 35.88
N CYS A 55 -0.04 2.75 36.10
CA CYS A 55 0.54 3.12 37.39
C CYS A 55 0.19 4.57 37.75
N LEU A 56 0.42 5.52 36.85
CA LEU A 56 0.11 6.94 37.05
C LEU A 56 -1.37 7.16 37.40
N LEU A 57 -2.29 6.61 36.62
CA LEU A 57 -3.72 6.74 36.89
C LEU A 57 -4.17 5.99 38.17
N GLY A 58 -3.45 4.95 38.58
CA GLY A 58 -3.71 4.24 39.82
C GLY A 58 -3.28 5.00 41.08
N GLU A 59 -2.28 5.87 40.96
CA GLU A 59 -1.77 6.72 42.04
C GLU A 59 -2.55 8.04 42.19
N GLU A 60 -3.30 8.44 41.16
CA GLU A 60 -4.11 9.66 41.17
C GLU A 60 -5.23 9.64 42.23
N ASN A 61 -5.46 10.81 42.83
CA ASN A 61 -6.49 10.98 43.85
C ASN A 61 -7.83 11.39 43.20
N TRP A 62 -8.72 10.41 43.04
CA TRP A 62 -10.03 10.58 42.40
C TRP A 62 -11.11 11.18 43.31
N LEU A 63 -10.83 11.44 44.60
CA LEU A 63 -11.81 12.04 45.53
C LEU A 63 -12.28 13.41 45.06
N ASN A 64 -11.41 14.18 44.39
CA ASN A 64 -11.74 15.51 43.89
C ASN A 64 -12.78 15.46 42.76
N ILE A 65 -12.86 14.38 41.99
CA ILE A 65 -13.83 14.18 40.92
C ILE A 65 -15.11 13.59 41.51
N LEU A 66 -14.99 12.56 42.35
CA LEU A 66 -16.13 11.89 43.00
C LEU A 66 -16.96 12.81 43.91
N LYS A 67 -16.35 13.84 44.49
CA LYS A 67 -17.03 14.84 45.35
C LYS A 67 -17.59 16.03 44.58
N THR A 68 -17.42 16.09 43.27
CA THR A 68 -17.93 17.21 42.47
C THR A 68 -19.41 16.97 42.21
N GLU A 69 -20.26 17.95 42.57
CA GLU A 69 -21.71 17.86 42.32
C GLU A 69 -22.05 18.12 40.85
N ASP A 70 -21.30 19.02 40.21
CA ASP A 70 -21.48 19.36 38.81
C ASP A 70 -20.81 18.34 37.89
N ALA A 71 -21.59 17.79 36.96
CA ALA A 71 -21.14 16.74 36.06
C ALA A 71 -20.13 17.25 35.02
N ASP A 72 -20.29 18.49 34.54
CA ASP A 72 -19.40 19.09 33.56
C ASP A 72 -18.03 19.39 34.19
N GLU A 73 -18.03 19.92 35.41
CA GLU A 73 -16.82 20.16 36.18
C GLU A 73 -16.10 18.86 36.54
N ALA A 74 -16.84 17.80 36.91
CA ALA A 74 -16.27 16.47 37.15
C ALA A 74 -15.61 15.92 35.89
N PHE A 75 -16.26 16.08 34.74
CA PHE A 75 -15.75 15.64 33.45
C PHE A 75 -14.49 16.41 33.04
N GLU A 76 -14.47 17.73 33.18
CA GLU A 76 -13.30 18.55 32.83
C GLU A 76 -12.09 18.18 33.69
N ARG A 77 -12.29 17.96 35.00
CA ARG A 77 -11.23 17.49 35.90
C ARG A 77 -10.69 16.12 35.48
N LEU A 78 -11.57 15.15 35.20
CA LEU A 78 -11.17 13.84 34.71
C LEU A 78 -10.41 13.93 33.38
N SER A 79 -10.95 14.67 32.43
CA SER A 79 -10.39 14.87 31.09
C SER A 79 -9.00 15.49 31.18
N HIS A 80 -8.82 16.47 32.05
CA HIS A 80 -7.54 17.13 32.30
C HIS A 80 -6.51 16.15 32.87
N THR A 81 -6.85 15.41 33.94
CA THR A 81 -5.94 14.42 34.55
C THR A 81 -5.54 13.33 33.55
N VAL A 82 -6.50 12.79 32.80
CA VAL A 82 -6.22 11.75 31.79
C VAL A 82 -5.35 12.30 30.65
N LYS A 83 -5.58 13.54 30.19
CA LYS A 83 -4.74 14.17 29.17
C LYS A 83 -3.30 14.32 29.65
N LEU A 84 -3.08 14.81 30.88
CA LEU A 84 -1.74 14.95 31.45
C LEU A 84 -1.02 13.59 31.57
N ALA A 85 -1.72 12.57 32.08
CA ALA A 85 -1.16 11.23 32.19
C ALA A 85 -0.81 10.64 30.80
N LEU A 86 -1.65 10.89 29.79
CA LEU A 86 -1.39 10.50 28.40
C LEU A 86 -0.23 11.27 27.79
N ASP A 87 -0.06 12.56 28.09
CA ASP A 87 1.06 13.36 27.59
C ASP A 87 2.39 12.93 28.20
N ALA A 88 2.39 12.57 29.49
CA ALA A 88 3.57 12.06 30.19
C ALA A 88 4.01 10.68 29.68
N THR A 89 3.07 9.74 29.52
CA THR A 89 3.39 8.31 29.24
C THR A 89 3.29 7.93 27.77
N CYS A 90 2.34 8.55 27.04
CA CYS A 90 2.01 8.24 25.65
C CYS A 90 2.15 9.50 24.76
N PRO A 91 3.36 10.07 24.63
CA PRO A 91 3.56 11.34 23.95
C PRO A 91 3.18 11.27 22.47
N GLN A 92 2.77 12.42 21.92
CA GLN A 92 2.51 12.58 20.49
C GLN A 92 3.81 12.42 19.71
N ARG A 93 3.79 11.55 18.71
CA ARG A 93 4.93 11.31 17.81
C ARG A 93 4.45 11.31 16.37
N LYS A 94 5.35 11.69 15.47
CA LYS A 94 5.13 11.58 14.04
C LYS A 94 5.53 10.17 13.60
N PHE A 95 4.63 9.49 12.91
CA PHE A 95 4.83 8.17 12.36
C PHE A 95 4.95 8.25 10.84
N LYS A 96 5.94 7.53 10.29
CA LYS A 96 6.00 7.29 8.85
C LYS A 96 4.94 6.25 8.49
N SER A 97 4.07 6.59 7.56
CA SER A 97 3.08 5.65 7.04
C SER A 97 3.78 4.66 6.11
N HIS A 98 4.24 3.52 6.65
CA HIS A 98 4.71 2.43 5.80
C HIS A 98 3.49 1.80 5.10
N HIS A 99 3.14 2.31 3.92
CA HIS A 99 2.36 1.52 2.98
C HIS A 99 3.24 0.35 2.53
N LYS A 100 3.03 -0.82 3.14
CA LYS A 100 3.38 -2.07 2.49
C LYS A 100 2.46 -2.18 1.29
N LEU A 101 2.93 -1.70 0.14
CA LEU A 101 2.36 -2.09 -1.15
C LEU A 101 2.44 -3.61 -1.19
N LYS A 102 1.34 -4.28 -0.83
CA LYS A 102 1.23 -5.70 -1.14
C LYS A 102 1.37 -5.78 -2.66
N PRO A 103 2.24 -6.64 -3.20
CA PRO A 103 2.20 -6.92 -4.63
C PRO A 103 0.75 -7.33 -4.93
N LYS A 104 0.03 -6.52 -5.70
CA LYS A 104 -1.21 -6.98 -6.30
C LYS A 104 -0.77 -8.09 -7.26
N PHE A 105 -0.83 -9.34 -6.80
CA PHE A 105 -0.84 -10.48 -7.69
C PHE A 105 -2.10 -10.31 -8.55
N PHE A 106 -1.93 -9.62 -9.67
CA PHE A 106 -2.99 -9.26 -10.61
C PHE A 106 -3.29 -10.40 -11.59
N ALA A 107 -2.43 -11.42 -11.64
CA ALA A 107 -2.66 -12.60 -12.45
C ALA A 107 -3.45 -13.64 -11.65
N ASP A 108 -4.73 -13.81 -12.00
CA ASP A 108 -5.52 -14.94 -11.52
C ASP A 108 -4.98 -16.27 -12.09
N HIS A 109 -5.38 -17.39 -11.47
CA HIS A 109 -4.92 -18.72 -11.89
C HIS A 109 -5.31 -19.02 -13.35
N GLU A 110 -6.45 -18.49 -13.80
CA GLU A 110 -6.96 -18.71 -15.15
C GLU A 110 -6.15 -18.00 -16.23
N ALA A 111 -5.74 -16.74 -16.01
CA ALA A 111 -4.89 -16.00 -16.93
C ALA A 111 -3.52 -16.69 -17.09
N ASN A 112 -2.95 -17.22 -16.01
CA ASN A 112 -1.70 -17.99 -16.08
C ASN A 112 -1.88 -19.27 -16.90
N ARG A 113 -2.99 -20.00 -16.71
CA ARG A 113 -3.31 -21.20 -17.49
C ARG A 113 -3.45 -20.90 -18.98
N LEU A 114 -4.11 -19.80 -19.33
CA LEU A 114 -4.31 -19.38 -20.72
C LEU A 114 -2.98 -18.99 -21.37
N LYS A 115 -2.15 -18.21 -20.65
CA LYS A 115 -0.79 -17.85 -21.07
C LYS A 115 0.06 -19.08 -21.39
N ASP A 116 0.08 -20.07 -20.49
CA ASP A 116 0.87 -21.29 -20.67
C ASP A 116 0.42 -22.11 -21.89
N ARG A 117 -0.89 -22.21 -22.12
CA ARG A 117 -1.44 -22.91 -23.29
C ARG A 117 -1.04 -22.21 -24.60
N TYR A 118 -1.17 -20.89 -24.64
CA TYR A 118 -0.82 -20.10 -25.82
C TYR A 118 0.68 -20.21 -26.15
N LEU A 119 1.56 -20.03 -25.15
CA LEU A 119 3.01 -20.13 -25.34
C LEU A 119 3.45 -21.53 -25.83
N LYS A 120 2.81 -22.60 -25.34
CA LYS A 120 3.03 -23.96 -25.84
C LYS A 120 2.58 -24.14 -27.29
N ALA A 121 1.45 -23.58 -27.68
CA ALA A 121 0.96 -23.64 -29.05
C ALA A 121 1.86 -22.83 -30.00
N LEU A 122 2.29 -21.63 -29.58
CA LEU A 122 3.17 -20.76 -30.35
C LEU A 122 4.54 -21.42 -30.61
N SER A 123 5.17 -21.97 -29.58
CA SER A 123 6.46 -22.69 -29.74
C SER A 123 6.34 -23.89 -30.68
N LYS A 124 5.24 -24.65 -30.61
CA LYS A 124 4.97 -25.75 -31.53
C LYS A 124 4.81 -25.27 -32.98
N TYR A 125 4.09 -24.17 -33.18
CA TYR A 125 3.92 -23.55 -34.50
C TYR A 125 5.28 -23.13 -35.07
N GLU A 126 6.06 -22.34 -34.35
CA GLU A 126 7.38 -21.86 -34.80
C GLU A 126 8.34 -23.01 -35.18
N VAL A 127 8.36 -24.10 -34.41
CA VAL A 127 9.17 -25.29 -34.72
C VAL A 127 8.68 -25.97 -36.01
N THR A 128 7.38 -26.02 -36.24
CA THR A 128 6.77 -26.65 -37.43
C THR A 128 7.03 -25.80 -38.68
N THR A 129 6.90 -24.48 -38.58
CA THR A 129 7.19 -23.54 -39.68
C THR A 129 8.66 -23.57 -40.09
N LYS A 130 9.58 -23.73 -39.12
CA LYS A 130 11.02 -23.89 -39.40
C LYS A 130 11.37 -25.22 -40.07
N LYS A 131 10.61 -26.30 -39.84
CA LYS A 131 10.78 -27.59 -40.53
C LYS A 131 10.30 -27.48 -41.98
N ASN A 132 9.09 -26.96 -42.19
CA ASN A 132 8.52 -26.80 -43.53
C ASN A 132 9.37 -25.90 -44.45
N GLN A 133 9.99 -24.83 -43.93
CA GLN A 133 10.91 -24.00 -44.72
C GLN A 133 12.22 -24.71 -45.11
N ARG A 134 12.68 -25.69 -44.33
CA ARG A 134 13.87 -26.50 -44.66
C ARG A 134 13.56 -27.56 -45.71
N ASP A 135 12.34 -28.09 -45.71
CA ASP A 135 11.90 -29.10 -46.67
C ASP A 135 11.57 -28.47 -48.04
N VAL A 136 11.03 -27.24 -48.08
CA VAL A 136 10.84 -26.48 -49.33
C VAL A 136 12.16 -26.04 -49.98
N LYS A 137 13.26 -25.91 -49.21
CA LYS A 137 14.60 -25.62 -49.74
C LYS A 137 15.39 -26.86 -50.17
N LYS A 138 14.82 -28.06 -50.04
CA LYS A 138 15.42 -29.34 -50.43
C LYS A 138 14.75 -30.00 -51.64
N LEU A 139 13.73 -29.36 -52.20
CA LEU A 139 13.15 -29.64 -53.51
C LEU A 139 13.68 -28.59 -54.50
#